data_AF-A0A1E3PMY8-F1
#
_entry.id   AF-A0A1E3PMY8-F1
#
_cell.length_a   1.000
_cell.length_b   1.000
_cell.length_c   1.000
_cell.angle_alpha   90.00
_cell.angle_beta   90.00
_cell.angle_gamma   90.00
#
_symmetry.space_group_name_H-M   'P 1'
#
loop_
_entity.id
_entity.type
_entity.pdbx_description
1 polymer ?
#
loop_
_entity_poly.entity_id
_entity_poly.type
_entity_poly.pdbx_seq_one_letter_code
_entity_poly.pdbx_strand_id
1 'polypeptide(L)'
;MNRITRVQIPKTNLGFSICRHFQTQSSLAAQYHFDTRKFAYQLEREGFSGKQSSAVLKALSNVIEESIKNVETSLVTKEALSRQSYQQKVDFVKLKGELQTLDKTEFLEITREYERIKTDIEKLRQKLKEGINKTQAGVRLDLNLEKGRIREEMGLHDIKIAETDARIDQELSNMKTQIESVKTQAVQWLIGVCTGTFAVVLAYIRLLT
;
A
#
# COMPACT_ATOMS: atom_id res chain seq x y z
N MET A 1 -11.51 22.65 10.01
CA MET A 1 -10.13 22.52 10.56
C MET A 1 -9.23 21.93 9.47
N ASN A 2 -8.66 22.78 8.62
CA ASN A 2 -7.71 22.38 7.57
C ASN A 2 -6.32 22.86 7.97
N ARG A 3 -5.41 21.95 8.27
CA ARG A 3 -4.00 22.27 8.49
C ARG A 3 -3.18 21.53 7.42
N ILE A 4 -3.06 22.16 6.25
CA ILE A 4 -2.16 21.74 5.18
C ILE A 4 -0.74 21.99 5.69
N THR A 5 -0.07 20.94 6.16
CA THR A 5 1.36 20.97 6.47
C THR A 5 2.14 21.14 5.18
N ARG A 6 2.60 22.37 4.94
CA ARG A 6 3.54 22.73 3.89
C ARG A 6 4.87 22.03 4.21
N VAL A 7 5.18 20.95 3.50
CA VAL A 7 6.49 20.30 3.56
C VAL A 7 7.51 21.28 2.98
N GLN A 8 8.35 21.82 3.84
CA GLN A 8 9.44 22.72 3.48
C GLN A 8 10.58 21.87 2.88
N ILE A 9 10.60 21.73 1.56
CA ILE A 9 11.72 21.08 0.86
C ILE A 9 12.96 21.97 1.04
N PRO A 10 14.07 21.47 1.62
CA PRO A 10 15.30 22.24 1.72
C PRO A 10 15.80 22.52 0.31
N LYS A 11 15.95 23.80 -0.03
CA LYS A 11 16.65 24.23 -1.25
C LYS A 11 18.13 23.92 -1.07
N THR A 12 18.53 22.70 -1.39
CA THR A 12 19.94 22.37 -1.61
C THR A 12 20.37 23.13 -2.86
N ASN A 13 20.91 24.34 -2.65
CA ASN A 13 21.74 25.01 -3.63
C ASN A 13 23.01 24.17 -3.81
N LEU A 14 22.90 23.08 -4.59
CA LEU A 14 24.04 22.46 -5.24
C LEU A 14 24.48 23.41 -6.36
N GLY A 15 25.07 24.53 -5.95
CA GLY A 15 25.92 25.33 -6.79
C GLY A 15 27.17 24.50 -7.10
N PHE A 16 27.04 23.57 -8.04
CA PHE A 16 28.17 22.89 -8.63
C PHE A 16 28.86 23.90 -9.55
N SER A 17 29.56 24.85 -8.94
CA SER A 17 30.51 25.72 -9.62
C SER A 17 31.70 24.84 -10.00
N ILE A 18 31.58 24.15 -11.14
CA ILE A 18 32.76 23.66 -11.85
C ILE A 18 33.46 24.89 -12.40
N CYS A 19 34.29 25.52 -11.57
CA CYS A 19 35.35 26.39 -12.07
C CYS A 19 36.32 25.50 -12.85
N ARG A 20 36.01 25.21 -14.11
CA ARG A 20 37.03 24.81 -15.06
C ARG A 20 37.93 26.03 -15.20
N HIS A 21 39.06 25.97 -14.52
CA HIS A 21 40.14 26.93 -14.64
C HIS A 21 40.67 26.82 -16.08
N PHE A 22 40.00 27.49 -17.01
CA PHE A 22 40.54 27.74 -18.34
C PHE A 22 41.64 28.76 -18.14
N GLN A 23 42.87 28.27 -17.99
CA GLN A 23 44.03 29.09 -18.28
C GLN A 23 43.99 29.37 -19.78
N THR A 24 43.34 30.47 -20.15
CA THR A 24 43.83 31.22 -21.30
C THR A 24 45.24 31.62 -20.89
N GLN A 25 46.24 30.82 -21.27
CA GLN A 25 47.54 31.44 -21.52
C GLN A 25 47.22 32.51 -22.55
N SER A 26 47.11 33.75 -22.09
CA SER A 26 47.40 34.86 -22.97
C SER A 26 48.83 34.55 -23.38
N SER A 27 49.01 34.01 -24.58
CA SER A 27 50.23 34.33 -25.29
C SER A 27 50.21 35.85 -25.31
N LEU A 28 50.93 36.44 -24.36
CA LEU A 28 51.60 37.69 -24.65
C LEU A 28 52.22 37.38 -25.99
N ALA A 29 51.66 37.96 -27.04
CA ALA A 29 52.40 38.28 -28.23
C ALA A 29 53.49 39.27 -27.79
N ALA A 30 54.39 38.81 -26.91
CA ALA A 30 55.70 39.33 -26.77
C ALA A 30 56.25 39.08 -28.16
N GLN A 31 56.22 40.13 -28.97
CA GLN A 31 56.88 40.16 -30.25
C GLN A 31 58.36 39.93 -29.98
N TYR A 32 58.74 38.66 -29.85
CA TYR A 32 60.12 38.23 -29.84
C TYR A 32 60.60 38.31 -31.28
N HIS A 33 60.92 39.54 -31.70
CA HIS A 33 61.63 39.77 -32.95
C HIS A 33 63.03 39.18 -32.77
N PHE A 34 63.27 38.02 -33.38
CA PHE A 34 64.59 37.41 -33.39
C PHE A 34 65.55 38.32 -34.18
N ASP A 35 66.42 39.04 -33.47
CA ASP A 35 67.38 39.96 -34.07
C ASP A 35 68.56 39.18 -34.67
N THR A 36 68.36 38.79 -35.92
CA THR A 36 69.26 37.98 -36.72
C THR A 36 70.68 38.57 -36.80
N ARG A 37 70.80 39.90 -36.77
CA ARG A 37 72.09 40.59 -36.89
C ARG A 37 72.86 40.59 -35.58
N LYS A 38 72.19 40.88 -34.45
CA LYS A 38 72.86 40.84 -33.14
C LYS A 38 73.38 39.45 -32.81
N PHE A 39 72.61 38.41 -33.13
CA PHE A 39 73.02 37.03 -32.92
C PHE A 39 74.22 36.63 -33.78
N ALA A 40 74.26 37.07 -35.05
CA ALA A 40 75.39 36.82 -35.94
C ALA A 40 76.68 37.50 -35.46
N TYR A 41 76.62 38.76 -35.03
CA TYR A 41 77.78 39.47 -34.48
C TYR A 41 78.31 38.84 -33.19
N GLN A 42 77.42 38.27 -32.37
CA GLN A 42 77.82 37.62 -31.13
C GLN A 42 78.54 36.31 -31.39
N LEU A 43 78.08 35.52 -32.37
CA LEU A 43 78.79 34.33 -32.84
C LEU A 43 80.16 34.67 -33.45
N GLU A 44 80.26 35.74 -34.22
CA GLU A 44 81.54 36.21 -34.79
C GLU A 44 82.54 36.64 -33.70
N ARG A 45 82.06 37.24 -32.60
CA ARG A 45 82.91 37.58 -31.43
C ARG A 45 83.40 36.37 -30.66
N GLU A 46 82.64 35.28 -30.65
CA GLU A 46 83.00 34.00 -30.02
C GLU A 46 83.89 33.11 -30.93
N GLY A 47 84.38 33.65 -32.05
CA GLY A 47 85.37 32.98 -32.90
C GLY A 47 84.81 32.25 -34.12
N PHE A 48 83.52 32.38 -34.43
CA PHE A 48 82.93 31.80 -35.65
C PHE A 48 83.19 32.68 -36.88
N SER A 49 83.44 32.04 -38.03
CA SER A 49 83.45 32.74 -39.31
C SER A 49 82.05 33.26 -39.66
N GLY A 50 81.92 34.43 -40.29
CA GLY A 50 80.60 34.96 -40.68
C GLY A 50 79.75 34.00 -41.54
N LYS A 51 80.39 33.12 -42.32
CA LYS A 51 79.68 32.03 -43.05
C LYS A 51 79.12 30.97 -42.10
N GLN A 52 79.84 30.61 -41.04
CA GLN A 52 79.40 29.66 -40.02
C GLN A 52 78.31 30.26 -39.14
N SER A 53 78.45 31.52 -38.73
CA SER A 53 77.42 32.25 -37.96
C SER A 53 76.10 32.32 -38.74
N SER A 54 76.17 32.58 -40.05
CA SER A 54 74.99 32.56 -40.93
C SER A 54 74.35 31.17 -41.05
N ALA A 55 75.15 30.10 -41.10
CA ALA A 55 74.66 28.73 -41.20
C ALA A 55 73.94 28.28 -39.91
N VAL A 56 74.53 28.55 -38.75
CA VAL A 56 73.91 28.26 -37.43
C VAL A 56 72.60 29.02 -37.27
N LEU A 57 72.59 30.29 -37.65
CA LEU A 57 71.41 31.13 -37.59
C LEU A 57 70.29 30.65 -38.52
N LYS A 58 70.60 30.18 -39.72
CA LYS A 58 69.60 29.55 -40.61
C LYS A 58 69.01 28.28 -40.00
N ALA A 59 69.85 27.42 -39.42
CA ALA A 59 69.38 26.20 -38.75
C ALA A 59 68.46 26.54 -37.56
N LEU A 60 68.82 27.54 -36.75
CA LEU A 60 68.01 27.99 -35.61
C LEU A 60 66.69 28.61 -36.06
N SER A 61 66.69 29.40 -37.14
CA SER A 61 65.48 29.99 -37.73
C SER A 61 64.51 28.91 -38.19
N ASN A 62 65.02 27.84 -38.82
CA ASN A 62 64.20 26.71 -39.26
C ASN A 62 63.56 25.96 -38.08
N VAL A 63 64.34 25.69 -37.01
CA VAL A 63 63.82 25.02 -35.80
C VAL A 63 62.77 25.88 -35.08
N ILE A 64 62.98 27.19 -35.01
CA ILE A 64 62.00 28.13 -34.43
C ILE A 64 60.73 28.17 -35.29
N GLU A 65 60.85 28.23 -36.61
CA GLU A 65 59.70 28.23 -37.51
C GLU A 65 58.89 26.93 -37.40
N GLU A 66 59.57 25.78 -37.33
CA GLU A 66 58.95 24.48 -37.08
C GLU A 66 58.28 24.43 -35.71
N SER A 67 58.92 24.98 -34.67
CA SER A 67 58.37 25.05 -33.31
C SER A 67 57.11 25.94 -33.25
N ILE A 68 57.11 27.10 -33.89
CA ILE A 68 55.96 28.01 -33.96
C ILE A 68 54.80 27.33 -34.68
N LYS A 69 55.04 26.71 -35.84
CA LYS A 69 54.01 25.94 -36.56
C LYS A 69 53.46 24.79 -35.72
N ASN A 70 54.31 24.06 -35.00
CA ASN A 70 53.85 22.98 -34.11
C ASN A 70 52.96 23.50 -32.97
N VAL A 71 53.31 24.65 -32.36
CA VAL A 71 52.47 25.30 -31.34
C VAL A 71 51.15 25.78 -31.95
N GLU A 72 51.18 26.41 -33.13
CA GLU A 72 49.97 26.88 -33.84
C GLU A 72 49.00 25.73 -34.17
N THR A 73 49.50 24.55 -34.54
CA THR A 73 48.62 23.38 -34.78
C THR A 73 47.89 22.89 -33.53
N SER A 74 48.41 23.18 -32.34
CA SER A 74 47.77 22.86 -31.06
C SER A 74 46.88 23.99 -30.52
N LEU A 75 46.90 25.17 -31.16
CA LEU A 75 46.07 26.30 -30.79
C LEU A 75 44.71 26.26 -31.50
N VAL A 76 43.69 26.76 -30.81
CA VAL A 76 42.34 26.91 -31.37
C VAL A 76 42.12 28.38 -31.70
N THR A 77 41.56 28.64 -32.88
CA THR A 77 41.21 30.01 -33.28
C THR A 77 40.14 30.58 -32.36
N LYS A 78 40.17 31.89 -32.11
CA LYS A 78 39.19 32.55 -31.22
C LYS A 78 37.76 32.36 -31.73
N GLU A 79 37.60 32.31 -33.04
CA GLU A 79 36.33 32.09 -33.72
C GLU A 79 35.79 30.67 -33.47
N ALA A 80 36.65 29.65 -33.55
CA ALA A 80 36.27 28.27 -33.27
C ALA A 80 35.90 28.09 -31.79
N LEU A 81 36.67 28.66 -30.88
CA LEU A 81 36.38 28.66 -29.45
C LEU A 81 35.04 29.36 -29.14
N SER A 82 34.79 30.53 -29.74
CA SER A 82 33.55 31.27 -29.56
C SER A 82 32.34 30.50 -30.09
N ARG A 83 32.47 29.83 -31.24
CA ARG A 83 31.41 28.97 -31.80
C ARG A 83 31.11 27.78 -30.89
N GLN A 84 32.14 27.09 -30.40
CA GLN A 84 31.96 25.96 -29.49
C GLN A 84 31.31 26.38 -28.17
N SER A 85 31.72 27.51 -27.61
CA SER A 85 31.10 28.07 -26.40
C SER A 85 29.64 28.45 -26.62
N TYR A 86 29.31 29.03 -27.78
CA TYR A 86 27.93 29.35 -28.14
C TYR A 86 27.08 28.09 -28.27
N GLN A 87 27.58 27.06 -28.96
CA GLN A 87 26.89 25.77 -29.10
C GLN A 87 26.61 25.13 -27.73
N GLN A 88 27.61 25.07 -26.86
CA GLN A 88 27.45 24.57 -25.48
C GLN A 88 26.37 25.34 -24.71
N LYS A 89 26.29 26.66 -24.89
CA LYS A 89 25.29 27.48 -24.22
C LYS A 89 23.88 27.20 -24.74
N VAL A 90 23.72 27.02 -26.05
CA VAL A 90 22.44 26.64 -26.66
C VAL A 90 22.02 25.25 -26.18
N ASP A 91 22.93 24.28 -26.17
CA ASP A 91 22.66 22.92 -25.71
C ASP A 91 22.25 22.90 -24.23
N PHE A 92 22.90 23.73 -23.40
CA PHE A 92 22.54 23.87 -21.99
C PHE A 92 21.14 24.46 -21.80
N VAL A 93 20.76 25.47 -22.61
CA VAL A 93 19.42 26.05 -22.57
C VAL A 93 18.37 25.01 -23.00
N LYS A 94 18.66 24.23 -24.05
CA LYS A 94 17.79 23.16 -24.52
C LYS A 94 17.60 22.08 -23.44
N LEU A 95 18.69 21.56 -22.89
CA LEU A 95 18.67 20.55 -21.83
C LEU A 95 17.89 21.04 -20.61
N LYS A 96 18.09 22.31 -20.22
CA LYS A 96 17.35 22.92 -19.11
C LYS A 96 15.84 22.98 -19.41
N GLY A 97 15.46 23.31 -20.64
CA GLY A 97 14.06 23.33 -21.06
C GLY A 97 13.42 21.94 -21.08
N GLU A 98 14.14 20.94 -21.58
CA GLU A 98 13.71 19.54 -21.56
C GLU A 98 13.54 19.04 -20.12
N LEU A 99 14.54 19.25 -19.25
CA LEU A 99 14.47 18.88 -17.84
C LEU A 99 13.29 19.53 -17.13
N GLN A 100 13.10 20.84 -17.31
CA GLN A 100 11.98 21.55 -16.68
C GLN A 100 10.61 21.05 -17.18
N THR A 101 10.53 20.60 -18.43
CA THR A 101 9.30 20.05 -19.00
C THR A 101 9.02 18.64 -18.49
N LEU A 102 10.06 17.80 -18.42
CA LEU A 102 9.97 16.46 -17.84
C LEU A 102 9.57 16.52 -16.37
N ASP A 103 10.26 17.34 -15.55
CA ASP A 103 9.94 17.51 -14.13
C ASP A 103 8.47 17.90 -13.91
N LYS A 104 7.96 18.84 -14.70
CA LYS A 104 6.54 19.24 -14.63
C LYS A 104 5.60 18.09 -15.02
N THR A 105 5.96 17.33 -16.04
CA THR A 105 5.13 16.24 -16.55
C THR A 105 5.07 15.09 -15.54
N GLU A 106 6.23 14.68 -15.01
CA GLU A 106 6.33 13.67 -13.95
C GLU A 106 5.58 14.11 -12.69
N PHE A 107 5.73 15.38 -12.28
CA PHE A 107 5.02 15.90 -11.13
C PHE A 107 3.49 15.83 -11.31
N LEU A 108 2.99 16.18 -12.50
CA LEU A 108 1.57 16.09 -12.83
C LEU A 108 1.08 14.64 -12.90
N GLU A 109 1.91 13.72 -13.38
CA GLU A 109 1.60 12.28 -13.38
C GLU A 109 1.53 11.71 -11.97
N ILE A 110 2.54 11.96 -11.14
CA ILE A 110 2.55 11.55 -9.73
C ILE A 110 1.33 12.11 -8.99
N THR A 111 0.99 13.38 -9.21
CA THR A 111 -0.18 14.00 -8.56
C THR A 111 -1.48 13.35 -9.02
N ARG A 112 -1.62 13.01 -10.30
CA ARG A 112 -2.79 12.30 -10.84
C ARG A 112 -2.92 10.90 -10.25
N GLU A 113 -1.84 10.13 -10.22
CA GLU A 113 -1.84 8.79 -9.63
C GLU A 113 -2.10 8.83 -8.12
N TYR A 114 -1.57 9.84 -7.43
CA TYR A 114 -1.88 10.05 -6.01
C TYR A 114 -3.37 10.29 -5.76
N GLU A 115 -4.01 11.20 -6.52
CA GLU A 115 -5.45 11.47 -6.38
C GLU A 115 -6.30 10.26 -6.80
N ARG A 116 -5.87 9.51 -7.82
CA ARG A 116 -6.51 8.26 -8.22
C ARG A 116 -6.47 7.22 -7.11
N ILE A 117 -5.29 6.93 -6.56
CA ILE A 117 -5.12 5.97 -5.46
C ILE A 117 -5.92 6.40 -4.23
N LYS A 118 -5.89 7.69 -3.89
CA LYS A 118 -6.67 8.26 -2.79
C LYS A 118 -8.18 8.07 -2.99
N THR A 119 -8.67 8.28 -4.20
CA THR A 119 -10.08 8.03 -4.55
C THR A 119 -10.44 6.55 -4.44
N ASP A 120 -9.57 5.66 -4.88
CA ASP A 120 -9.80 4.21 -4.81
C ASP A 120 -9.75 3.68 -3.37
N ILE A 121 -8.87 4.24 -2.53
CA ILE A 121 -8.87 4.00 -1.07
C ILE A 121 -10.22 4.38 -0.47
N GLU A 122 -10.76 5.56 -0.79
CA GLU A 122 -12.04 6.01 -0.22
C GLU A 122 -13.20 5.12 -0.68
N LYS A 123 -13.23 4.73 -1.97
CA LYS A 123 -14.21 3.76 -2.49
C LYS A 123 -14.13 2.41 -1.78
N LEU A 124 -12.93 1.89 -1.54
CA LEU A 124 -12.72 0.62 -0.83
C LEU A 124 -13.17 0.71 0.63
N ARG A 125 -12.88 1.82 1.31
CA ARG A 125 -13.35 2.09 2.67
C ARG A 125 -14.87 2.11 2.74
N GLN A 126 -15.53 2.78 1.79
CA GLN A 126 -16.99 2.81 1.72
C GLN A 126 -17.58 1.42 1.47
N LYS A 127 -17.06 0.69 0.47
CA LYS A 127 -17.50 -0.69 0.18
C LYS A 127 -17.34 -1.62 1.38
N LEU A 128 -16.22 -1.52 2.10
CA LEU A 128 -15.98 -2.33 3.30
C LEU A 128 -17.00 -2.00 4.39
N LYS A 129 -17.27 -0.72 4.63
CA LYS A 129 -18.27 -0.27 5.61
C LYS A 129 -19.67 -0.77 5.26
N GLU A 130 -20.05 -0.68 3.99
CA GLU A 130 -21.33 -1.21 3.49
C GLU A 130 -21.39 -2.73 3.65
N GLY A 131 -20.31 -3.45 3.33
CA GLY A 131 -20.19 -4.89 3.53
C GLY A 131 -20.36 -5.30 4.99
N ILE A 132 -19.69 -4.62 5.93
CA ILE A 132 -19.83 -4.85 7.37
C ILE A 132 -21.28 -4.62 7.82
N ASN A 133 -21.88 -3.49 7.45
CA ASN A 133 -23.24 -3.17 7.83
C ASN A 133 -24.24 -4.19 7.28
N LYS A 134 -24.06 -4.63 6.03
CA LYS A 134 -24.90 -5.65 5.40
C LYS A 134 -24.78 -6.99 6.11
N THR A 135 -23.55 -7.45 6.39
CA THR A 135 -23.32 -8.70 7.12
C THR A 135 -23.88 -8.64 8.54
N GLN A 136 -23.69 -7.52 9.25
CA GLN A 136 -24.23 -7.32 10.58
C GLN A 136 -25.77 -7.34 10.59
N ALA A 137 -26.40 -6.68 9.61
CA ALA A 137 -27.85 -6.71 9.45
C ALA A 137 -28.35 -8.13 9.12
N GLY A 138 -27.61 -8.87 8.28
CA GLY A 138 -27.88 -10.28 7.97
C GLY A 138 -27.86 -11.15 9.23
N VAL A 139 -26.75 -11.12 9.99
CA VAL A 139 -26.62 -11.88 11.24
C VAL A 139 -27.72 -11.52 12.24
N ARG A 140 -28.07 -10.23 12.37
CA ARG A 140 -29.15 -9.81 13.25
C ARG A 140 -30.51 -10.35 12.79
N LEU A 141 -30.78 -10.37 11.49
CA LEU A 141 -31.99 -10.95 10.94
C LEU A 141 -32.04 -12.46 11.21
N ASP A 142 -30.95 -13.17 10.91
CA ASP A 142 -30.83 -14.62 11.13
C ASP A 142 -31.12 -14.98 12.58
N LEU A 143 -30.52 -14.27 13.54
CA LEU A 143 -30.77 -14.48 14.96
C LEU A 143 -32.22 -14.19 15.36
N ASN A 144 -32.85 -13.17 14.78
CA ASN A 144 -34.25 -12.86 15.07
C ASN A 144 -35.19 -13.93 14.52
N LEU A 145 -34.93 -14.43 13.31
CA LEU A 145 -35.69 -15.52 12.71
C LEU A 145 -35.52 -16.81 13.52
N GLU A 146 -34.28 -17.13 13.90
CA GLU A 146 -33.97 -18.32 14.70
C GLU A 146 -34.59 -18.24 16.09
N LYS A 147 -34.55 -17.07 16.74
CA LYS A 147 -35.25 -16.84 18.01
C LYS A 147 -36.77 -17.00 17.86
N GLY A 148 -37.33 -16.55 16.74
CA GLY A 148 -38.74 -16.76 16.40
C GLY A 148 -39.07 -18.25 16.28
N ARG A 149 -38.27 -18.99 15.51
CA ARG A 149 -38.41 -20.44 15.32
C ARG A 149 -38.34 -21.21 16.63
N ILE A 150 -37.34 -20.94 17.47
CA ILE A 150 -37.20 -21.59 18.79
C ILE A 150 -38.42 -21.31 19.66
N ARG A 151 -38.97 -20.09 19.62
CA ARG A 151 -40.17 -19.74 20.39
C ARG A 151 -41.41 -20.48 19.90
N GLU A 152 -41.58 -20.62 18.59
CA GLU A 152 -42.69 -21.40 18.01
C GLU A 152 -42.57 -22.89 18.38
N GLU A 153 -41.38 -23.46 18.24
CA GLU A 153 -41.11 -24.86 18.63
C GLU A 153 -41.35 -25.09 20.13
N MET A 154 -40.89 -24.17 20.98
CA MET A 154 -41.15 -24.22 22.42
C MET A 154 -42.65 -24.17 22.73
N GLY A 155 -43.41 -23.28 22.08
CA GLY A 155 -44.86 -23.23 22.24
C GLY A 155 -45.57 -24.52 21.80
N LEU A 156 -45.09 -25.16 20.73
CA LEU A 156 -45.61 -26.47 20.31
C LEU A 156 -45.29 -27.57 21.33
N HIS A 157 -44.11 -27.53 21.95
CA HIS A 157 -43.75 -28.46 23.02
C HIS A 157 -44.61 -28.25 24.26
N ASP A 158 -44.87 -27.00 24.67
CA ASP A 158 -45.74 -26.69 25.81
C ASP A 158 -47.15 -27.24 25.60
N ILE A 159 -47.71 -27.09 24.39
CA ILE A 159 -49.03 -27.64 24.05
C ILE A 159 -49.02 -29.18 24.13
N LYS A 160 -47.99 -29.83 23.58
CA LYS A 160 -47.89 -31.31 23.62
C LYS A 160 -47.74 -31.83 25.04
N ILE A 161 -46.98 -31.14 25.89
CA ILE A 161 -46.84 -31.47 27.31
C ILE A 161 -48.19 -31.33 28.00
N ALA A 162 -48.89 -30.21 27.83
CA ALA A 162 -50.21 -29.99 28.44
C ALA A 162 -51.25 -31.03 27.96
N GLU A 163 -51.23 -31.42 26.69
CA GLU A 163 -52.10 -32.50 26.19
C GLU A 163 -51.77 -33.85 26.86
N THR A 164 -50.47 -34.14 27.01
CA THR A 164 -50.02 -35.39 27.64
C THR A 164 -50.38 -35.41 29.12
N ASP A 165 -50.20 -34.30 29.84
CA ASP A 165 -50.61 -34.16 31.24
C ASP A 165 -52.12 -34.36 31.39
N ALA A 166 -52.94 -33.75 30.52
CA ALA A 166 -54.38 -33.94 30.52
C ALA A 166 -54.80 -35.39 30.26
N ARG A 167 -54.09 -36.10 29.36
CA ARG A 167 -54.30 -37.54 29.14
C ARG A 167 -53.94 -38.38 30.37
N ILE A 168 -52.84 -38.06 31.04
CA ILE A 168 -52.42 -38.73 32.28
C ILE A 168 -53.48 -38.53 33.36
N ASP A 169 -53.99 -37.31 33.56
CA ASP A 169 -55.05 -37.04 34.54
C ASP A 169 -56.34 -37.80 34.22
N GLN A 170 -56.70 -37.90 32.94
CA GLN A 170 -57.85 -38.67 32.49
C GLN A 170 -57.66 -40.17 32.75
N GLU A 171 -56.50 -40.74 32.44
CA GLU A 171 -56.16 -42.13 32.74
C GLU A 171 -56.16 -42.40 34.25
N LEU A 172 -55.62 -41.48 35.05
CA LEU A 172 -55.62 -41.56 36.51
C LEU A 172 -57.05 -41.59 37.07
N SER A 173 -57.93 -40.72 36.58
CA SER A 173 -59.35 -40.68 36.99
C SER A 173 -60.08 -41.96 36.59
N ASN A 174 -59.83 -42.48 35.38
CA ASN A 174 -60.40 -43.74 34.93
C ASN A 174 -59.95 -44.91 35.81
N MET A 175 -58.65 -45.02 36.11
CA MET A 175 -58.12 -46.05 37.01
C MET A 175 -58.72 -45.94 38.42
N LYS A 176 -58.82 -44.73 38.96
CA LYS A 176 -59.45 -44.49 40.27
C LYS A 176 -60.91 -44.96 40.29
N THR A 177 -61.68 -44.62 39.26
CA THR A 177 -63.08 -45.04 39.12
C THR A 177 -63.20 -46.57 39.04
N GLN A 178 -62.31 -47.23 38.30
CA GLN A 178 -62.25 -48.70 38.23
C GLN A 178 -61.97 -49.31 39.60
N ILE A 179 -61.02 -48.75 40.37
CA ILE A 179 -60.70 -49.21 41.73
C ILE A 179 -61.91 -49.04 42.67
N GLU A 180 -62.56 -47.88 42.63
CA GLU A 180 -63.76 -47.62 43.44
C GLU A 180 -64.90 -48.58 43.08
N SER A 181 -65.11 -48.84 41.79
CA SER A 181 -66.07 -49.84 41.31
C SER A 181 -65.76 -51.24 41.87
N VAL A 182 -64.51 -51.71 41.74
CA VAL A 182 -64.07 -53.01 42.29
C VAL A 182 -64.27 -53.06 43.81
N LYS A 183 -63.97 -51.98 44.54
CA LYS A 183 -64.23 -51.89 45.99
C LYS A 183 -65.72 -52.03 46.31
N THR A 184 -66.61 -51.34 45.59
CA THR A 184 -68.06 -51.46 45.82
C THR A 184 -68.58 -52.85 45.50
N GLN A 185 -68.09 -53.48 44.43
CA GLN A 185 -68.41 -54.86 44.09
C GLN A 185 -68.00 -55.80 45.22
N ALA A 186 -66.77 -55.69 45.74
CA ALA A 186 -66.29 -56.51 46.85
C ALA A 186 -67.17 -56.36 48.11
N VAL A 187 -67.59 -55.14 48.43
CA VAL A 187 -68.51 -54.86 49.56
C VAL A 187 -69.89 -55.49 49.32
N GLN A 188 -70.45 -55.38 48.11
CA GLN A 188 -71.73 -56.01 47.76
C GLN A 188 -71.68 -57.54 47.87
N TRP A 189 -70.61 -58.17 47.38
CA TRP A 189 -70.37 -59.60 47.55
C TRP A 189 -70.33 -60.00 49.03
N LEU A 190 -69.62 -59.24 49.85
CA LEU A 190 -69.54 -59.46 51.29
C LEU A 190 -70.93 -59.40 51.94
N ILE A 191 -71.71 -58.35 51.65
CA ILE A 191 -73.09 -58.21 52.15
C ILE A 191 -73.96 -59.39 51.72
N GLY A 192 -73.85 -59.81 50.45
CA GLY A 192 -74.57 -60.96 49.92
C GLY A 192 -74.25 -62.26 50.66
N VAL A 193 -72.96 -62.54 50.91
CA VAL A 193 -72.52 -63.71 51.67
C VAL A 193 -73.01 -63.66 53.12
N CYS A 194 -72.85 -62.52 53.81
CA CYS A 194 -73.32 -62.37 55.20
C CYS A 194 -74.84 -62.52 55.33
N THR A 195 -75.61 -61.95 54.39
CA THR A 195 -77.07 -62.07 54.39
C THR A 195 -77.50 -63.51 54.08
N GLY A 196 -76.82 -64.17 53.14
CA GLY A 196 -77.06 -65.58 52.80
C GLY A 196 -76.78 -66.52 53.97
N THR A 197 -75.65 -66.37 54.66
CA THR A 197 -75.35 -67.19 55.85
C THR A 197 -76.34 -66.92 56.98
N PHE A 198 -76.69 -65.66 57.23
CA PHE A 198 -77.71 -65.30 58.23
C PHE A 198 -79.08 -65.92 57.91
N ALA A 199 -79.51 -65.89 56.65
CA ALA A 199 -80.76 -66.51 56.21
C ALA A 199 -80.75 -68.05 56.41
N VAL A 200 -79.63 -68.71 56.10
CA VAL A 200 -79.46 -70.16 56.32
C VAL A 200 -79.54 -70.50 57.81
N VAL A 201 -78.89 -69.71 58.68
CA VAL A 201 -78.96 -69.91 60.14
C VAL A 201 -80.40 -69.74 60.65
N LEU A 202 -81.11 -68.70 60.21
CA LEU A 202 -82.52 -68.51 60.58
C LEU A 202 -83.42 -69.64 60.08
N ALA A 203 -83.21 -70.12 58.86
CA ALA A 203 -83.93 -71.27 58.31
C ALA A 203 -83.68 -72.54 59.12
N TYR A 204 -82.44 -72.78 59.55
CA TYR A 204 -82.07 -73.91 60.40
C TYR A 204 -82.75 -73.85 61.78
N ILE A 205 -82.71 -72.68 62.44
CA ILE A 205 -83.40 -72.46 63.73
C ILE A 205 -84.91 -72.74 63.59
N ARG A 206 -85.53 -72.30 62.49
CA ARG A 206 -86.96 -72.55 62.22
C ARG A 206 -87.29 -74.02 61.95
N LEU A 207 -86.35 -74.82 61.43
CA LEU A 207 -86.57 -76.24 61.18
C LEU A 207 -86.41 -77.09 62.47
N LEU A 208 -85.63 -76.59 63.43
CA LEU A 208 -85.41 -77.21 64.74
C LEU A 208 -86.45 -76.86 65.80
N THR A 209 -87.17 -75.74 65.63
CA THR A 209 -88.26 -75.30 66.53
C THR A 209 -89.61 -75.77 66.00
#